data_AF-A0A1L9R591-F1
#
_entry.id   AF-A0A1L9R591-F1
#
_cell.length_a   1.000
_cell.length_b   1.000
_cell.length_c   1.000
_cell.angle_alpha   90.00
_cell.angle_beta   90.00
_cell.angle_gamma   90.00
#
_symmetry.space_group_name_H-M   'P 1'
#
loop_
_entity.id
_entity.type
_entity.pdbx_description
1 polymer ?
#
loop_
_entity_poly.entity_id
_entity_poly.type
_entity_poly.pdbx_seq_one_letter_code
_entity_poly.pdbx_strand_id
1 'polypeptide(L)'
;MANTNATEAIPHNAFDTILTLDFGSQYTHLITRRLREINVYSEMLPCTQKLADLGWKPKGIILSGGPYSVYEDGAPHVDPAFFELGVPILGICYGLQEIAHRVHADNVVAGTAREYGHAELKATSFGGHVDRLFKGLEDTMTVWMSHGDKLRNLPEGFHTVGVTQNSEYAAIAHKTDPVYGIQFHPEVTHTPQGGQLLKNFAVDICGASQNWTMAKFIDQEITRIRNLVGPDGQVLGAVSGGVDSTVAAKLMTEAIGDRFHAVLVDNGCMRLNECAMVKEILQEQLGINLTVVDAGEQFLAGLKGEEDPEKKRKFIGGKFIDVFEDEARKIESQNAGRVEWFLQGTLYPDVIESISFKGPSQTIKTHHNVGGIAERLMAGHGLKLIEPLRELFKDEVRELGKQLGISPELVGRHPFPGPGIAIRVLGEVTKEKVEAARKADHIFISMIKEAGLYDQIGQAYAALDPSRAVGVMGDKRVYANIILLRAIQTKDFMTAIPFPFDHEFLTKVSTRIINEVDGVCRVAYDYTSKPPGTIEME
;
A
#
# COMPACT_ATOMS: atom_id res chain seq x y z
N MET A 1 -3.70 -24.77 27.33
CA MET A 1 -3.31 -23.59 28.12
C MET A 1 -1.82 -23.66 28.39
N ALA A 2 -1.04 -23.01 27.54
CA ALA A 2 0.38 -22.73 27.74
C ALA A 2 0.58 -21.30 27.25
N ASN A 3 1.14 -20.46 28.12
CA ASN A 3 1.32 -19.02 27.95
C ASN A 3 1.91 -18.63 26.59
N THR A 4 1.12 -17.92 25.77
CA THR A 4 1.56 -17.21 24.56
C THR A 4 1.99 -15.76 24.83
N ASN A 5 2.35 -15.42 26.08
CA ASN A 5 2.79 -14.07 26.47
C ASN A 5 4.30 -13.85 26.30
N ALA A 6 4.88 -14.34 25.21
CA ALA A 6 6.16 -13.81 24.72
C ALA A 6 5.84 -12.54 23.93
N THR A 7 5.60 -11.48 24.67
CA THR A 7 5.34 -10.09 24.27
C THR A 7 5.76 -9.76 22.83
N GLU A 8 4.75 -9.72 21.94
CA GLU A 8 4.84 -8.97 20.69
C GLU A 8 5.26 -7.54 21.03
N ALA A 9 6.46 -7.14 20.64
CA ALA A 9 6.80 -5.72 20.63
C ALA A 9 6.03 -5.09 19.46
N ILE A 10 4.74 -4.84 19.67
CA ILE A 10 3.89 -4.09 18.74
C ILE A 10 4.40 -2.64 18.75
N PRO A 11 4.46 -1.92 17.62
CA PRO A 11 5.08 -0.59 17.56
C PRO A 11 4.63 0.40 18.65
N HIS A 12 3.38 0.30 19.14
CA HIS A 12 2.85 1.13 20.22
C HIS A 12 3.55 0.98 21.58
N ASN A 13 4.36 -0.08 21.78
CA ASN A 13 5.21 -0.20 22.97
C ASN A 13 6.46 0.67 22.91
N ALA A 14 6.84 1.11 21.70
CA ALA A 14 8.10 1.77 21.44
C ALA A 14 7.94 3.18 20.83
N PHE A 15 6.76 3.47 20.28
CA PHE A 15 6.40 4.77 19.73
C PHE A 15 5.14 5.31 20.39
N ASP A 16 5.11 6.62 20.55
CA ASP A 16 3.89 7.33 20.89
C ASP A 16 2.89 7.18 19.72
N THR A 17 1.72 6.60 19.99
CA THR A 17 0.74 6.28 18.95
C THR A 17 -0.44 7.24 18.97
N ILE A 18 -0.75 7.82 17.80
CA ILE A 18 -2.04 8.45 17.54
C ILE A 18 -2.97 7.41 16.92
N LEU A 19 -4.14 7.20 17.52
CA LEU A 19 -5.14 6.26 17.02
C LEU A 19 -6.15 6.98 16.13
N THR A 20 -6.28 6.55 14.88
CA THR A 20 -7.35 7.00 13.98
C THR A 20 -8.46 5.97 13.95
N LEU A 21 -9.69 6.37 14.28
CA LEU A 21 -10.88 5.53 14.21
C LEU A 21 -11.64 5.84 12.92
N ASP A 22 -11.73 4.84 12.04
CA ASP A 22 -12.25 4.96 10.68
C ASP A 22 -13.78 4.75 10.61
N PHE A 23 -14.48 5.80 10.22
CA PHE A 23 -15.92 5.81 9.91
C PHE A 23 -16.21 5.57 8.41
N GLY A 24 -15.21 5.24 7.60
CA GLY A 24 -15.36 4.84 6.21
C GLY A 24 -15.16 5.94 5.18
N SER A 25 -14.44 7.01 5.54
CA SER A 25 -14.01 7.99 4.55
C SER A 25 -12.97 7.38 3.61
N GLN A 26 -13.08 7.70 2.33
CA GLN A 26 -12.06 7.38 1.34
C GLN A 26 -10.69 8.01 1.66
N TYR A 27 -10.64 9.01 2.55
CA TYR A 27 -9.41 9.73 2.92
C TYR A 27 -8.78 9.27 4.24
N THR A 28 -9.40 8.37 5.01
CA THR A 28 -8.93 8.08 6.38
C THR A 28 -7.47 7.61 6.43
N HIS A 29 -7.05 6.79 5.46
CA HIS A 29 -5.66 6.33 5.34
C HIS A 29 -4.66 7.48 5.16
N LEU A 30 -5.07 8.61 4.57
CA LEU A 30 -4.23 9.80 4.42
C LEU A 30 -3.95 10.48 5.77
N ILE A 31 -4.86 10.40 6.75
CA ILE A 31 -4.61 10.93 8.10
C ILE A 31 -3.38 10.24 8.69
N THR A 32 -3.39 8.90 8.67
CA THR A 32 -2.27 8.08 9.14
C THR A 32 -0.98 8.45 8.39
N ARG A 33 -1.07 8.57 7.07
CA ARG A 33 0.08 8.96 6.23
C ARG A 33 0.65 10.32 6.62
N ARG A 34 -0.19 11.35 6.80
CA ARG A 34 0.26 12.70 7.19
C ARG A 34 0.93 12.72 8.56
N LEU A 35 0.44 11.93 9.51
CA LEU A 35 1.06 11.81 10.82
C LEU A 35 2.44 11.15 10.73
N ARG A 36 2.59 10.14 9.87
CA ARG A 36 3.90 9.49 9.65
C ARG A 36 4.88 10.37 8.90
N GLU A 37 4.42 11.21 7.97
CA GLU A 37 5.25 12.24 7.30
C GLU A 37 5.90 13.22 8.28
N ILE A 38 5.27 13.47 9.44
CA ILE A 38 5.83 14.29 10.53
C ILE A 38 6.54 13.45 11.61
N ASN A 39 6.90 12.21 11.30
CA ASN A 39 7.59 11.25 12.18
C ASN A 39 6.81 10.90 13.47
N VAL A 40 5.48 10.90 13.43
CA VAL A 40 4.61 10.40 14.52
C VAL A 40 3.99 9.08 14.09
N TYR A 41 4.11 8.03 14.92
CA TYR A 41 3.46 6.76 14.61
C TYR A 41 1.95 6.91 14.75
N SER A 42 1.23 6.38 13.76
CA SER A 42 -0.22 6.36 13.74
C SER A 42 -0.71 5.00 13.28
N GLU A 43 -1.77 4.56 13.93
CA GLU A 43 -2.49 3.32 13.64
C GLU A 43 -3.95 3.65 13.34
N MET A 44 -4.59 2.83 12.50
CA MET A 44 -5.95 3.02 12.02
C MET A 44 -6.75 1.76 12.32
N LEU A 45 -7.83 1.93 13.10
CA LEU A 45 -8.75 0.86 13.48
C LEU A 45 -10.17 1.26 13.04
N PRO A 46 -11.08 0.28 12.84
CA PRO A 46 -12.46 0.60 12.50
C PRO A 46 -13.13 1.31 13.68
N CYS A 47 -14.10 2.19 13.41
CA CYS A 47 -14.84 2.88 14.48
C CYS A 47 -15.56 1.92 15.45
N THR A 48 -15.80 0.67 15.03
CA THR A 48 -16.42 -0.38 15.84
C THR A 48 -15.49 -0.97 16.90
N GLN A 49 -14.19 -0.69 16.85
CA GLN A 49 -13.21 -1.08 17.85
C GLN A 49 -13.70 -0.69 19.25
N LYS A 50 -13.61 -1.62 20.21
CA LYS A 50 -13.91 -1.34 21.61
C LYS A 50 -12.62 -0.98 22.35
N LEU A 51 -12.71 0.00 23.26
CA LEU A 51 -11.56 0.42 24.07
C LEU A 51 -11.10 -0.73 24.98
N ALA A 52 -12.04 -1.56 25.47
CA ALA A 52 -11.73 -2.70 26.32
C ALA A 52 -10.86 -3.76 25.63
N ASP A 53 -10.91 -3.85 24.30
CA ASP A 53 -10.11 -4.78 23.51
C ASP A 53 -8.75 -4.16 23.10
N LEU A 54 -8.52 -2.88 23.42
CA LEU A 54 -7.27 -2.19 23.13
C LEU A 54 -6.25 -2.47 24.24
N GLY A 55 -5.24 -3.28 23.94
CA GLY A 55 -4.16 -3.64 24.88
C GLY A 55 -3.20 -2.51 25.25
N TRP A 56 -3.44 -1.29 24.76
CA TRP A 56 -2.54 -0.13 24.88
C TRP A 56 -3.34 1.18 24.97
N LYS A 57 -2.69 2.27 25.37
CA LYS A 57 -3.31 3.60 25.51
C LYS A 57 -2.75 4.57 24.45
N PRO A 58 -3.56 5.10 23.50
CA PRO A 58 -3.12 6.13 22.57
C PRO A 58 -2.73 7.43 23.27
N LYS A 59 -1.84 8.21 22.64
CA LYS A 59 -1.54 9.59 23.06
C LYS A 59 -2.62 10.59 22.65
N GLY A 60 -3.35 10.28 21.58
CA GLY A 60 -4.49 11.07 21.09
C GLY A 60 -5.30 10.26 20.09
N ILE A 61 -6.54 10.68 19.88
CA ILE A 61 -7.51 9.99 19.04
C ILE A 61 -7.97 10.94 17.92
N ILE A 62 -8.01 10.43 16.69
CA ILE A 62 -8.65 11.10 15.57
C ILE A 62 -9.89 10.31 15.15
N LEU A 63 -11.05 10.95 15.16
CA LEU A 63 -12.29 10.41 14.61
C LEU A 63 -12.38 10.87 13.15
N SER A 64 -12.33 9.94 12.20
CA SER A 64 -12.26 10.27 10.77
C SER A 64 -13.58 10.81 10.23
N GLY A 65 -13.55 11.26 8.96
CA GLY A 65 -14.76 11.46 8.19
C GLY A 65 -15.45 10.14 7.85
N GLY A 66 -16.65 10.24 7.28
CA GLY A 66 -17.45 9.11 6.83
C GLY A 66 -18.55 9.57 5.87
N PRO A 67 -19.10 8.67 5.03
CA PRO A 67 -20.14 9.00 4.06
C PRO A 67 -21.55 9.03 4.65
N TYR A 68 -21.71 8.67 5.93
CA TYR A 68 -23.01 8.50 6.60
C TYR A 68 -23.50 9.80 7.23
N SER A 69 -24.77 9.80 7.57
CA SER A 69 -25.38 10.79 8.46
C SER A 69 -25.37 10.24 9.89
N VAL A 70 -24.86 11.01 10.87
CA VAL A 70 -24.67 10.50 12.24
C VAL A 70 -25.97 10.15 12.98
N TYR A 71 -27.10 10.74 12.56
CA TYR A 71 -28.41 10.56 13.18
C TYR A 71 -29.25 9.44 12.54
N GLU A 72 -28.76 8.78 11.48
CA GLU A 72 -29.49 7.69 10.82
C GLU A 72 -29.46 6.39 11.63
N ASP A 73 -30.54 5.61 11.55
CA ASP A 73 -30.58 4.28 12.16
C ASP A 73 -29.48 3.38 11.59
N GLY A 74 -28.64 2.83 12.46
CA GLY A 74 -27.50 1.98 12.07
C GLY A 74 -26.26 2.76 11.62
N ALA A 75 -26.22 4.07 11.83
CA ALA A 75 -25.02 4.87 11.63
C ALA A 75 -23.84 4.34 12.48
N PRO A 76 -22.61 4.42 11.96
CA PRO A 76 -21.44 3.95 12.69
C PRO A 76 -21.10 4.87 13.86
N HIS A 77 -21.07 4.33 15.07
CA HIS A 77 -20.65 5.05 16.27
C HIS A 77 -19.41 4.44 16.89
N VAL A 78 -18.58 5.30 17.49
CA VAL A 78 -17.41 4.85 18.25
C VAL A 78 -17.83 4.35 19.63
N ASP A 79 -17.04 3.46 20.24
CA ASP A 79 -17.20 3.12 21.66
C ASP A 79 -17.16 4.38 22.54
N PRO A 80 -18.23 4.70 23.28
CA PRO A 80 -18.29 5.89 24.13
C PRO A 80 -17.12 6.01 25.11
N ALA A 81 -16.52 4.89 25.52
CA ALA A 81 -15.39 4.88 26.45
C ALA A 81 -14.16 5.62 25.92
N PHE A 82 -14.00 5.78 24.60
CA PHE A 82 -12.88 6.54 24.03
C PHE A 82 -12.90 8.03 24.41
N PHE A 83 -14.09 8.62 24.62
CA PHE A 83 -14.22 10.01 25.06
C PHE A 83 -13.85 10.21 26.53
N GLU A 84 -13.84 9.14 27.32
CA GLU A 84 -13.56 9.16 28.76
C GLU A 84 -12.10 8.78 29.06
N LEU A 85 -11.30 8.45 28.04
CA LEU A 85 -9.93 7.98 28.17
C LEU A 85 -8.94 9.05 28.70
N GLY A 86 -9.36 10.33 28.69
CA GLY A 86 -8.55 11.46 29.16
C GLY A 86 -7.37 11.77 28.25
N VAL A 87 -7.53 11.58 26.94
CA VAL A 87 -6.54 11.92 25.91
C VAL A 87 -7.17 12.91 24.91
N PRO A 88 -6.39 13.74 24.21
CA PRO A 88 -6.94 14.66 23.22
C PRO A 88 -7.67 13.96 22.08
N ILE A 89 -8.73 14.60 21.59
CA ILE A 89 -9.58 14.08 20.51
C ILE A 89 -9.71 15.13 19.41
N LEU A 90 -9.54 14.71 18.16
CA LEU A 90 -9.83 15.51 16.97
C LEU A 90 -10.89 14.80 16.12
N GLY A 91 -12.05 15.42 15.94
CA GLY A 91 -13.08 14.97 15.00
C GLY A 91 -12.96 15.63 13.64
N ILE A 92 -12.92 14.85 12.56
CA ILE A 92 -12.85 15.35 11.18
C ILE A 92 -14.15 15.00 10.47
N CYS A 93 -14.86 16.00 9.96
CA CYS A 93 -16.13 15.85 9.24
C CYS A 93 -17.15 15.01 10.04
N TYR A 94 -17.38 13.75 9.69
CA TYR A 94 -18.23 12.84 10.48
C TYR A 94 -17.78 12.73 11.94
N GLY A 95 -16.47 12.69 12.21
CA GLY A 95 -15.95 12.68 13.58
C GLY A 95 -16.32 13.93 14.39
N LEU A 96 -16.40 15.10 13.75
CA LEU A 96 -16.94 16.33 14.36
C LEU A 96 -18.43 16.16 14.68
N GLN A 97 -19.19 15.57 13.75
CA GLN A 97 -20.61 15.32 13.92
C GLN A 97 -20.87 14.31 15.04
N GLU A 98 -20.05 13.28 15.19
CA GLU A 98 -20.10 12.31 16.30
C GLU A 98 -19.88 13.00 17.65
N ILE A 99 -18.87 13.87 17.76
CA ILE A 99 -18.64 14.69 18.96
C ILE A 99 -19.89 15.51 19.31
N ALA A 100 -20.47 16.19 18.31
CA ALA A 100 -21.63 17.04 18.51
C ALA A 100 -22.90 16.25 18.86
N HIS A 101 -23.13 15.13 18.18
CA HIS A 101 -24.28 14.26 18.36
C HIS A 101 -24.30 13.63 19.75
N ARG A 102 -23.13 13.25 20.27
CA ARG A 102 -22.99 12.73 21.65
C ARG A 102 -23.48 13.73 22.70
N VAL A 103 -23.27 15.03 22.50
CA VAL A 103 -23.76 16.07 23.42
C VAL A 103 -25.27 16.22 23.29
N HIS A 104 -25.79 16.30 22.06
CA HIS A 104 -27.22 16.33 21.78
C HIS A 104 -27.52 15.96 20.33
N ALA A 105 -28.54 15.14 20.10
CA ALA A 105 -28.88 14.63 18.77
C ALA A 105 -29.19 15.75 17.75
N ASP A 106 -29.91 16.79 18.18
CA ASP A 106 -30.29 17.94 17.34
C ASP A 106 -29.12 18.88 16.96
N ASN A 107 -27.90 18.59 17.40
CA ASN A 107 -26.73 19.40 17.02
C ASN A 107 -26.35 19.20 15.55
N VAL A 108 -26.75 18.09 14.94
CA VAL A 108 -26.41 17.74 13.54
C VAL A 108 -27.67 17.66 12.71
N VAL A 109 -27.62 18.23 11.50
CA VAL A 109 -28.73 18.17 10.54
C VAL A 109 -28.23 17.87 9.15
N ALA A 110 -29.12 17.31 8.33
CA ALA A 110 -28.95 17.21 6.89
C ALA A 110 -28.65 18.61 6.30
N GLY A 111 -27.55 18.73 5.56
CA GLY A 111 -27.28 19.97 4.82
C GLY A 111 -28.26 20.14 3.66
N THR A 112 -28.75 21.36 3.48
CA THR A 112 -29.66 21.71 2.37
C THR A 112 -28.94 21.80 1.02
N ALA A 113 -27.61 21.92 1.03
CA ALA A 113 -26.72 21.83 -0.12
C ALA A 113 -25.47 21.06 0.31
N ARG A 114 -25.01 20.11 -0.51
CA ARG A 114 -23.76 19.40 -0.24
C ARG A 114 -22.59 20.30 -0.63
N GLU A 115 -21.66 20.53 0.30
CA GLU A 115 -20.46 21.34 0.05
C GLU A 115 -19.30 20.41 -0.26
N TYR A 116 -18.97 20.30 -1.54
CA TYR A 116 -17.80 19.59 -2.04
C TYR A 116 -16.91 20.59 -2.78
N GLY A 117 -15.75 20.90 -2.21
CA GLY A 117 -14.81 21.78 -2.87
C GLY A 117 -13.98 22.63 -1.91
N HIS A 118 -13.27 23.58 -2.51
CA HIS A 118 -12.52 24.59 -1.77
C HIS A 118 -13.45 25.59 -1.08
N ALA A 119 -13.15 25.91 0.17
CA ALA A 119 -13.76 26.99 0.93
C ALA A 119 -12.69 27.82 1.64
N GLU A 120 -13.02 29.07 1.96
CA GLU A 120 -12.20 29.90 2.85
C GLU A 120 -12.69 29.73 4.29
N LEU A 121 -11.82 29.21 5.14
CA LEU A 121 -12.02 29.11 6.58
C LEU A 121 -11.41 30.33 7.26
N LYS A 122 -12.21 31.04 8.06
CA LYS A 122 -11.74 32.12 8.95
C LYS A 122 -11.61 31.58 10.36
N ALA A 123 -10.37 31.47 10.85
CA ALA A 123 -10.10 31.04 12.22
C ALA A 123 -10.40 32.18 13.22
N THR A 124 -10.80 31.82 14.43
CA THR A 124 -11.08 32.77 15.53
C THR A 124 -10.31 32.35 16.77
N SER A 125 -9.67 33.32 17.44
CA SER A 125 -8.83 33.10 18.62
C SER A 125 -9.55 33.54 19.90
N PHE A 126 -9.42 32.73 20.96
CA PHE A 126 -9.99 32.95 22.29
C PHE A 126 -8.92 33.00 23.39
N GLY A 127 -7.68 32.62 23.06
CA GLY A 127 -6.56 32.45 23.98
C GLY A 127 -6.50 31.06 24.62
N GLY A 128 -5.33 30.72 25.15
CA GLY A 128 -5.12 29.49 25.92
C GLY A 128 -5.07 28.22 25.07
N HIS A 129 -5.73 27.15 25.52
CA HIS A 129 -5.66 25.84 24.86
C HIS A 129 -6.57 25.72 23.62
N VAL A 130 -7.65 26.50 23.59
CA VAL A 130 -8.65 26.55 22.51
C VAL A 130 -8.01 26.85 21.15
N ASP A 131 -6.98 27.68 21.14
CA ASP A 131 -6.32 28.14 19.90
C ASP A 131 -5.21 27.21 19.42
N ARG A 132 -4.82 26.19 20.21
CA ARG A 132 -3.62 25.39 19.94
C ARG A 132 -3.69 24.66 18.60
N LEU A 133 -4.88 24.20 18.18
CA LEU A 133 -5.05 23.49 16.91
C LEU A 133 -4.68 24.38 15.70
N PHE A 134 -4.99 25.68 15.78
CA PHE A 134 -4.76 26.66 14.70
C PHE A 134 -3.46 27.47 14.89
N LYS A 135 -2.63 27.11 15.88
CA LYS A 135 -1.39 27.84 16.17
C LYS A 135 -0.46 27.86 14.95
N GLY A 136 -0.06 29.07 14.54
CA GLY A 136 0.84 29.28 13.40
C GLY A 136 0.21 29.04 12.02
N LEU A 137 -1.12 28.87 11.96
CA LEU A 137 -1.87 28.87 10.71
C LEU A 137 -2.29 30.30 10.35
N GLU A 138 -2.73 30.51 9.10
CA GLU A 138 -3.25 31.80 8.67
C GLU A 138 -4.66 32.03 9.25
N ASP A 139 -4.98 33.29 9.56
CA ASP A 139 -6.32 33.66 10.05
C ASP A 139 -7.42 33.35 9.04
N THR A 140 -7.08 33.35 7.74
CA THR A 140 -7.96 32.90 6.66
C THR A 140 -7.19 31.90 5.81
N MET A 141 -7.69 30.67 5.70
CA MET A 141 -7.01 29.58 5.00
C MET A 141 -7.94 28.87 4.03
N THR A 142 -7.39 28.41 2.91
CA THR A 142 -8.12 27.54 1.98
C THR A 142 -8.21 26.12 2.55
N VAL A 143 -9.43 25.58 2.62
CA VAL A 143 -9.71 24.24 3.11
C VAL A 143 -10.54 23.44 2.12
N TRP A 144 -10.45 22.12 2.20
CA TRP A 144 -11.28 21.21 1.42
C TRP A 144 -12.49 20.71 2.23
N MET A 145 -13.67 21.20 1.87
CA MET A 145 -14.95 20.77 2.42
C MET A 145 -15.46 19.57 1.62
N SER A 146 -15.94 18.54 2.31
CA SER A 146 -16.53 17.36 1.67
C SER A 146 -17.59 16.74 2.57
N HIS A 147 -18.70 17.44 2.75
CA HIS A 147 -19.76 17.00 3.64
C HIS A 147 -21.16 17.27 3.09
N GLY A 148 -22.07 16.33 3.39
CA GLY A 148 -23.51 16.54 3.23
C GLY A 148 -24.08 17.23 4.46
N ASP A 149 -23.84 16.65 5.63
CA ASP A 149 -24.36 17.15 6.90
C ASP A 149 -23.50 18.26 7.49
N LYS A 150 -24.09 19.06 8.36
CA LYS A 150 -23.37 20.10 9.11
C LYS A 150 -23.95 20.25 10.51
N LEU A 151 -23.18 20.89 11.39
CA LEU A 151 -23.71 21.29 12.68
C LEU A 151 -24.75 22.41 12.52
N ARG A 152 -25.88 22.27 13.19
CA ARG A 152 -26.92 23.29 13.31
C ARG A 152 -26.74 24.15 14.55
N ASN A 153 -26.30 23.54 15.64
CA ASN A 153 -26.10 24.20 16.93
C ASN A 153 -24.68 23.93 17.40
N LEU A 154 -24.06 24.91 18.04
CA LEU A 154 -22.81 24.71 18.77
C LEU A 154 -23.07 23.78 19.97
N PRO A 155 -22.37 22.64 20.09
CA PRO A 155 -22.52 21.77 21.24
C PRO A 155 -22.20 22.51 22.54
N GLU A 156 -22.95 22.23 23.60
CA GLU A 156 -22.69 22.83 24.91
C GLU A 156 -21.25 22.54 25.36
N GLY A 157 -20.59 23.55 25.93
CA GLY A 157 -19.19 23.43 26.35
C GLY A 157 -18.15 23.73 25.27
N PHE A 158 -18.54 24.10 24.05
CA PHE A 158 -17.60 24.43 22.96
C PHE A 158 -17.53 25.92 22.63
N HIS A 159 -16.44 26.30 21.98
CA HIS A 159 -16.25 27.55 21.23
C HIS A 159 -16.20 27.24 19.74
N THR A 160 -16.78 28.13 18.92
CA THR A 160 -16.53 28.15 17.47
C THR A 160 -15.18 28.80 17.22
N VAL A 161 -14.21 28.02 16.72
CA VAL A 161 -12.84 28.49 16.43
C VAL A 161 -12.58 28.63 14.92
N GLY A 162 -13.56 28.33 14.08
CA GLY A 162 -13.47 28.56 12.65
C GLY A 162 -14.83 28.56 11.96
N VAL A 163 -14.98 29.45 10.98
CA VAL A 163 -16.21 29.63 10.21
C VAL A 163 -15.92 29.66 8.71
N THR A 164 -16.84 29.15 7.90
CA THR A 164 -16.86 29.39 6.44
C THR A 164 -18.14 30.16 6.06
N GLN A 165 -18.27 30.53 4.79
CA GLN A 165 -19.50 31.16 4.30
C GLN A 165 -20.75 30.28 4.48
N ASN A 166 -20.60 28.96 4.43
CA ASN A 166 -21.71 28.00 4.42
C ASN A 166 -21.85 27.20 5.74
N SER A 167 -20.84 27.27 6.62
CA SER A 167 -20.78 26.55 7.88
C SER A 167 -20.31 27.46 9.03
N GLU A 168 -21.26 27.80 9.92
CA GLU A 168 -21.02 28.62 11.12
C GLU A 168 -20.19 27.91 12.19
N TYR A 169 -20.10 26.59 12.12
CA TYR A 169 -19.37 25.74 13.07
C TYR A 169 -18.35 24.87 12.34
N ALA A 170 -17.63 25.48 11.38
CA ALA A 170 -16.66 24.78 10.55
C ALA A 170 -15.46 24.26 11.36
N ALA A 171 -15.14 24.88 12.49
CA ALA A 171 -14.26 24.32 13.50
C ALA A 171 -14.74 24.70 14.90
N ILE A 172 -14.68 23.74 15.82
CA ILE A 172 -15.04 23.90 17.23
C ILE A 172 -13.93 23.36 18.13
N ALA A 173 -13.83 23.92 19.33
CA ALA A 173 -12.92 23.45 20.38
C ALA A 173 -13.61 23.49 21.73
N HIS A 174 -13.43 22.46 22.54
CA HIS A 174 -14.03 22.40 23.86
C HIS A 174 -13.39 23.44 24.80
N LYS A 175 -14.18 23.97 25.74
CA LYS A 175 -13.77 25.10 26.61
C LYS A 175 -12.64 24.73 27.56
N THR A 176 -12.57 23.48 28.01
CA THR A 176 -11.63 23.02 29.05
C THR A 176 -10.77 21.85 28.59
N ASP A 177 -11.41 20.84 28.02
CA ASP A 177 -10.75 19.62 27.56
C ASP A 177 -10.13 19.78 26.16
N PRO A 178 -9.05 19.04 25.84
CA PRO A 178 -8.38 19.10 24.53
C PRO A 178 -9.17 18.31 23.46
N VAL A 179 -10.43 18.67 23.27
CA VAL A 179 -11.34 18.08 22.27
C VAL A 179 -11.61 19.13 21.20
N TYR A 180 -11.34 18.77 19.96
CA TYR A 180 -11.48 19.63 18.81
C TYR A 180 -12.29 18.93 17.73
N GLY A 181 -12.95 19.71 16.88
CA GLY A 181 -13.59 19.16 15.70
C GLY A 181 -13.57 20.14 14.53
N ILE A 182 -13.41 19.63 13.32
CA ILE A 182 -13.31 20.39 12.08
C ILE A 182 -14.18 19.76 11.00
N GLN A 183 -14.79 20.59 10.16
CA GLN A 183 -15.73 20.15 9.11
C GLN A 183 -15.03 19.90 7.75
N PHE A 184 -13.75 20.25 7.65
CA PHE A 184 -12.91 20.09 6.47
C PHE A 184 -11.86 18.99 6.67
N HIS A 185 -11.24 18.55 5.57
CA HIS A 185 -10.23 17.49 5.55
C HIS A 185 -8.80 18.07 5.57
N PRO A 186 -8.06 18.04 6.69
CA PRO A 186 -6.67 18.50 6.75
C PRO A 186 -5.68 17.50 6.11
N GLU A 187 -6.08 16.26 5.89
CA GLU A 187 -5.24 15.19 5.37
C GLU A 187 -4.99 15.26 3.86
N VAL A 188 -5.86 15.97 3.12
CA VAL A 188 -5.77 16.12 1.67
C VAL A 188 -4.91 17.32 1.28
N THR A 189 -4.21 17.22 0.15
CA THR A 189 -3.35 18.31 -0.38
C THR A 189 -4.12 19.59 -0.73
N HIS A 190 -5.43 19.48 -0.94
CA HIS A 190 -6.32 20.61 -1.20
C HIS A 190 -6.49 21.56 0.00
N THR A 191 -6.05 21.13 1.20
CA THR A 191 -5.92 21.98 2.39
C THR A 191 -4.42 22.21 2.63
N PRO A 192 -3.80 23.28 2.09
CA PRO A 192 -2.34 23.44 2.08
C PRO A 192 -1.70 23.42 3.46
N GLN A 193 -2.39 23.98 4.46
CA GLN A 193 -1.91 24.05 5.85
C GLN A 193 -2.39 22.88 6.73
N GLY A 194 -3.04 21.87 6.14
CA GLY A 194 -3.61 20.75 6.87
C GLY A 194 -2.56 19.87 7.58
N GLY A 195 -1.38 19.70 6.98
CA GLY A 195 -0.25 19.01 7.63
C GLY A 195 0.23 19.71 8.91
N GLN A 196 0.26 21.04 8.92
CA GLN A 196 0.61 21.81 10.11
C GLN A 196 -0.48 21.71 11.19
N LEU A 197 -1.77 21.68 10.81
CA LEU A 197 -2.87 21.43 11.74
C LEU A 197 -2.76 20.05 12.41
N LEU A 198 -2.51 18.99 11.63
CA LEU A 198 -2.31 17.65 12.17
C LEU A 198 -1.07 17.57 13.06
N LYS A 199 0.00 18.31 12.74
CA LYS A 199 1.17 18.45 13.61
C LYS A 199 0.83 19.14 14.94
N ASN A 200 0.07 20.23 14.90
CA ASN A 200 -0.38 20.91 16.13
C ASN A 200 -1.17 19.95 17.02
N PHE A 201 -2.05 19.14 16.44
CA PHE A 201 -2.77 18.12 17.20
C PHE A 201 -1.83 17.05 17.77
N ALA A 202 -1.09 16.35 16.91
CA ALA A 202 -0.33 15.18 17.33
C ALA A 202 0.88 15.53 18.22
N VAL A 203 1.63 16.59 17.89
CA VAL A 203 2.86 16.93 18.59
C VAL A 203 2.59 17.91 19.72
N ASP A 204 1.96 19.05 19.43
CA ASP A 204 1.83 20.13 20.43
C ASP A 204 0.71 19.86 21.46
N ILE A 205 -0.41 19.27 21.04
CA ILE A 205 -1.56 19.01 21.90
C ILE A 205 -1.44 17.63 22.57
N CYS A 206 -1.20 16.56 21.79
CA CYS A 206 -1.07 15.20 22.34
C CYS A 206 0.31 14.94 22.96
N GLY A 207 1.32 15.74 22.64
CA GLY A 207 2.68 15.53 23.14
C GLY A 207 3.36 14.31 22.55
N ALA A 208 2.96 13.85 21.36
CA ALA A 208 3.57 12.68 20.73
C ALA A 208 4.99 12.99 20.24
N SER A 209 5.91 12.10 20.56
CA SER A 209 7.30 12.20 20.15
C SER A 209 7.44 12.01 18.64
N GLN A 210 8.22 12.87 17.99
CA GLN A 210 8.55 12.75 16.56
C GLN A 210 9.71 11.76 16.34
N ASN A 211 9.55 10.52 16.80
CA ASN A 211 10.60 9.50 16.80
C ASN A 211 10.33 8.31 15.87
N TRP A 212 9.20 8.31 15.14
CA TRP A 212 8.94 7.31 14.10
C TRP A 212 9.86 7.59 12.90
N THR A 213 10.98 6.89 12.86
CA THR A 213 12.01 7.03 11.83
C THR A 213 12.47 5.64 11.42
N MET A 214 12.81 5.46 10.13
CA MET A 214 13.17 4.13 9.62
C MET A 214 14.40 3.53 10.33
N ALA A 215 15.36 4.35 10.74
CA ALA A 215 16.50 3.88 11.54
C ALA A 215 16.07 3.24 12.87
N LYS A 216 15.19 3.91 13.64
CA LYS A 216 14.67 3.35 14.90
C LYS A 216 13.76 2.15 14.66
N PHE A 217 12.99 2.17 13.58
CA PHE A 217 12.14 1.04 13.20
C PHE A 217 12.97 -0.22 12.92
N ILE A 218 14.09 -0.11 12.18
CA ILE A 218 14.99 -1.25 11.88
C ILE A 218 15.44 -1.94 13.17
N ASP A 219 15.98 -1.19 14.14
CA ASP A 219 16.53 -1.76 15.37
C ASP A 219 15.46 -2.53 16.18
N GLN A 220 14.26 -1.96 16.26
CA GLN A 220 13.14 -2.57 16.96
C GLN A 220 12.61 -3.78 16.23
N GLU A 221 12.49 -3.69 14.91
CA GLU A 221 11.96 -4.77 14.09
C GLU A 221 12.92 -5.95 14.04
N ILE A 222 14.24 -5.71 13.98
CA ILE A 222 15.27 -6.75 14.16
C ILE A 222 15.10 -7.44 15.51
N THR A 223 14.90 -6.68 16.59
CA THR A 223 14.70 -7.23 17.94
C THR A 223 13.42 -8.07 18.00
N ARG A 224 12.33 -7.59 17.39
CA ARG A 224 11.05 -8.29 17.31
C ARG A 224 11.19 -9.61 16.54
N ILE A 225 11.83 -9.58 15.36
CA ILE A 225 12.08 -10.76 14.53
C ILE A 225 12.90 -11.79 15.32
N ARG A 226 13.99 -11.39 15.99
CA ARG A 226 14.83 -12.31 16.79
C ARG A 226 14.05 -12.97 17.92
N ASN A 227 13.21 -12.21 18.63
CA ASN A 227 12.38 -12.73 19.72
C ASN A 227 11.30 -13.68 19.20
N LEU A 228 10.67 -13.34 18.07
CA LEU A 228 9.59 -14.13 17.48
C LEU A 228 10.10 -15.46 16.90
N VAL A 229 11.19 -15.40 16.13
CA VAL A 229 11.78 -16.58 15.48
C VAL A 229 12.56 -17.44 16.49
N GLY A 230 13.08 -16.82 17.55
CA GLY A 230 13.91 -17.49 18.55
C GLY A 230 15.33 -17.79 18.05
N PRO A 231 16.12 -18.53 18.85
CA PRO A 231 17.52 -18.80 18.56
C PRO A 231 17.73 -19.75 17.37
N ASP A 232 16.85 -20.75 17.21
CA ASP A 232 17.05 -21.87 16.27
C ASP A 232 16.05 -21.88 15.10
N GLY A 233 15.01 -21.03 15.15
CA GLY A 233 13.97 -20.99 14.13
C GLY A 233 14.52 -20.62 12.75
N GLN A 234 14.05 -21.33 11.72
CA GLN A 234 14.38 -21.08 10.32
C GLN A 234 13.20 -20.36 9.64
N VAL A 235 13.50 -19.42 8.76
CA VAL A 235 12.49 -18.62 8.04
C VAL A 235 12.69 -18.81 6.53
N LEU A 236 11.63 -19.19 5.85
CA LEU A 236 11.58 -19.27 4.39
C LEU A 236 10.89 -18.03 3.83
N GLY A 237 11.42 -17.42 2.78
CA GLY A 237 10.80 -16.26 2.15
C GLY A 237 10.80 -16.31 0.64
N ALA A 238 9.69 -15.90 0.04
CA ALA A 238 9.62 -15.70 -1.40
C ALA A 238 10.18 -14.33 -1.79
N VAL A 239 11.25 -14.32 -2.58
CA VAL A 239 11.90 -13.07 -3.01
C VAL A 239 11.80 -12.93 -4.52
N SER A 240 10.98 -11.97 -4.96
CA SER A 240 10.70 -11.69 -6.37
C SER A 240 11.67 -10.70 -7.01
N GLY A 241 12.53 -10.04 -6.23
CA GLY A 241 13.35 -8.91 -6.67
C GLY A 241 12.59 -7.58 -6.78
N GLY A 242 11.33 -7.54 -6.32
CA GLY A 242 10.60 -6.31 -6.07
C GLY A 242 11.08 -5.61 -4.79
N VAL A 243 10.76 -4.32 -4.65
CA VAL A 243 11.23 -3.49 -3.53
C VAL A 243 10.85 -4.11 -2.17
N ASP A 244 9.60 -4.49 -1.98
CA ASP A 244 9.10 -4.94 -0.67
C ASP A 244 9.74 -6.26 -0.25
N SER A 245 9.79 -7.23 -1.17
CA SER A 245 10.41 -8.53 -0.90
C SER A 245 11.92 -8.42 -0.70
N THR A 246 12.59 -7.50 -1.40
CA THR A 246 14.03 -7.24 -1.23
C THR A 246 14.33 -6.57 0.11
N VAL A 247 13.55 -5.58 0.50
CA VAL A 247 13.69 -4.89 1.80
C VAL A 247 13.40 -5.86 2.94
N ALA A 248 12.32 -6.65 2.84
CA ALA A 248 11.99 -7.67 3.83
C ALA A 248 13.10 -8.73 3.94
N ALA A 249 13.63 -9.22 2.81
CA ALA A 249 14.71 -10.19 2.77
C ALA A 249 16.00 -9.65 3.41
N LYS A 250 16.36 -8.39 3.12
CA LYS A 250 17.53 -7.75 3.73
C LYS A 250 17.35 -7.59 5.24
N LEU A 251 16.18 -7.14 5.68
CA LEU A 251 15.85 -7.00 7.10
C LEU A 251 15.89 -8.34 7.85
N MET A 252 15.37 -9.41 7.24
CA MET A 252 15.50 -10.76 7.80
C MET A 252 16.95 -11.22 7.89
N THR A 253 17.76 -10.93 6.87
CA THR A 253 19.19 -11.27 6.87
C THR A 253 19.94 -10.55 8.00
N GLU A 254 19.67 -9.25 8.22
CA GLU A 254 20.24 -8.51 9.35
C GLU A 254 19.76 -9.06 10.72
N ALA A 255 18.51 -9.53 10.78
CA ALA A 255 17.94 -10.04 12.02
C ALA A 255 18.47 -11.43 12.39
N ILE A 256 18.51 -12.38 11.46
CA ILE A 256 18.75 -13.80 11.76
C ILE A 256 19.84 -14.47 10.90
N GLY A 257 20.50 -13.72 10.01
CA GLY A 257 21.58 -14.21 9.16
C GLY A 257 21.15 -15.37 8.25
N ASP A 258 22.00 -16.38 8.15
CA ASP A 258 21.82 -17.56 7.27
C ASP A 258 20.60 -18.43 7.62
N ARG A 259 19.91 -18.15 8.74
CA ARG A 259 18.64 -18.79 9.09
C ARG A 259 17.45 -18.31 8.25
N PHE A 260 17.64 -17.20 7.52
CA PHE A 260 16.71 -16.77 6.50
C PHE A 260 17.08 -17.40 5.15
N HIS A 261 16.14 -18.16 4.59
CA HIS A 261 16.27 -18.82 3.29
C HIS A 261 15.39 -18.09 2.29
N ALA A 262 16.00 -17.29 1.42
CA ALA A 262 15.31 -16.64 0.34
C ALA A 262 15.18 -17.61 -0.85
N VAL A 263 13.99 -17.70 -1.42
CA VAL A 263 13.74 -18.50 -2.62
C VAL A 263 13.18 -17.61 -3.72
N LEU A 264 13.88 -17.60 -4.86
CA LEU A 264 13.40 -17.02 -6.12
C LEU A 264 13.01 -18.16 -7.05
N VAL A 265 11.73 -18.23 -7.43
CA VAL A 265 11.24 -19.23 -8.39
C VAL A 265 11.23 -18.61 -9.78
N ASP A 266 12.04 -19.17 -10.68
CA ASP A 266 11.89 -18.90 -12.10
C ASP A 266 10.72 -19.72 -12.64
N ASN A 267 9.57 -19.07 -12.79
CA ASN A 267 8.36 -19.68 -13.34
C ASN A 267 8.33 -19.69 -14.87
N GLY A 268 9.45 -19.34 -15.54
CA GLY A 268 9.54 -19.26 -16.99
C GLY A 268 8.86 -18.03 -17.61
N CYS A 269 8.18 -17.21 -16.81
CA CYS A 269 7.44 -16.01 -17.20
C CYS A 269 8.07 -14.72 -16.62
N MET A 270 9.33 -14.77 -16.21
CA MET A 270 10.07 -13.61 -15.69
C MET A 270 10.55 -12.68 -16.83
N ARG A 271 10.93 -11.43 -16.52
CA ARG A 271 11.57 -10.51 -17.49
C ARG A 271 12.91 -11.07 -18.00
N LEU A 272 13.42 -10.49 -19.09
CA LEU A 272 14.69 -10.93 -19.66
C LEU A 272 15.81 -10.77 -18.65
N ASN A 273 16.56 -11.85 -18.41
CA ASN A 273 17.66 -11.93 -17.44
C ASN A 273 17.28 -11.59 -15.99
N GLU A 274 15.98 -11.52 -15.65
CA GLU A 274 15.51 -11.09 -14.33
C GLU A 274 16.12 -11.92 -13.21
N CYS A 275 16.05 -13.26 -13.32
CA CYS A 275 16.52 -14.14 -12.26
C CYS A 275 18.04 -14.03 -12.06
N ALA A 276 18.80 -13.87 -13.14
CA ALA A 276 20.24 -13.69 -13.06
C ALA A 276 20.60 -12.35 -12.39
N MET A 277 19.95 -11.26 -12.81
CA MET A 277 20.15 -9.93 -12.21
C MET A 277 19.75 -9.90 -10.73
N VAL A 278 18.59 -10.48 -10.39
CA VAL A 278 18.12 -10.55 -9.00
C VAL A 278 19.06 -11.40 -8.16
N LYS A 279 19.59 -12.50 -8.70
CA LYS A 279 20.58 -13.32 -8.00
C LYS A 279 21.86 -12.56 -7.70
N GLU A 280 22.46 -11.93 -8.72
CA GLU A 280 23.67 -11.11 -8.56
C GLU A 280 23.46 -10.05 -7.48
N ILE A 281 22.35 -9.34 -7.54
CA ILE A 281 22.04 -8.26 -6.60
C ILE A 281 21.83 -8.79 -5.18
N LEU A 282 20.91 -9.72 -4.99
CA LEU A 282 20.52 -10.13 -3.65
C LEU A 282 21.62 -10.96 -2.98
N GLN A 283 22.24 -11.88 -3.73
CA GLN A 283 23.22 -12.79 -3.20
C GLN A 283 24.60 -12.13 -3.12
N GLU A 284 25.09 -11.53 -4.21
CA GLU A 284 26.48 -11.02 -4.27
C GLU A 284 26.62 -9.62 -3.67
N GLN A 285 25.62 -8.73 -3.86
CA GLN A 285 25.71 -7.36 -3.35
C GLN A 285 25.12 -7.19 -1.93
N LEU A 286 24.03 -7.91 -1.61
CA LEU A 286 23.34 -7.76 -0.32
C LEU A 286 23.63 -8.88 0.69
N GLY A 287 24.30 -9.96 0.26
CA GLY A 287 24.66 -11.09 1.12
C GLY A 287 23.48 -11.95 1.56
N ILE A 288 22.38 -11.95 0.79
CA ILE A 288 21.17 -12.72 1.11
C ILE A 288 21.40 -14.17 0.67
N ASN A 289 21.12 -15.13 1.55
CA ASN A 289 21.12 -16.55 1.23
C ASN A 289 19.95 -16.89 0.28
N LEU A 290 20.21 -16.76 -1.02
CA LEU A 290 19.22 -16.92 -2.08
C LEU A 290 19.40 -18.25 -2.83
N THR A 291 18.34 -19.05 -2.86
CA THR A 291 18.19 -20.19 -3.77
C THR A 291 17.33 -19.79 -4.96
N VAL A 292 17.85 -19.98 -6.17
CA VAL A 292 17.07 -19.83 -7.41
C VAL A 292 16.59 -21.21 -7.85
N VAL A 293 15.28 -21.39 -7.92
CA VAL A 293 14.64 -22.64 -8.37
C VAL A 293 14.14 -22.47 -9.79
N ASP A 294 14.71 -23.21 -10.73
CA ASP A 294 14.22 -23.27 -12.10
C ASP A 294 13.02 -24.22 -12.19
N ALA A 295 11.83 -23.65 -12.39
CA ALA A 295 10.58 -24.38 -12.58
C ALA A 295 9.92 -24.03 -13.92
N GLY A 296 10.61 -23.33 -14.83
CA GLY A 296 9.98 -22.70 -15.99
C GLY A 296 9.23 -23.67 -16.90
N GLU A 297 9.81 -24.84 -17.17
CA GLU A 297 9.15 -25.87 -17.98
C GLU A 297 7.87 -26.41 -17.33
N GLN A 298 7.86 -26.57 -16.01
CA GLN A 298 6.70 -27.09 -15.28
C GLN A 298 5.54 -26.10 -15.31
N PHE A 299 5.81 -24.81 -15.16
CA PHE A 299 4.79 -23.76 -15.23
C PHE A 299 4.25 -23.62 -16.65
N LEU A 300 5.13 -23.52 -17.66
CA LEU A 300 4.70 -23.40 -19.06
C LEU A 300 3.91 -24.63 -19.53
N ALA A 301 4.28 -25.83 -19.09
CA ALA A 301 3.53 -27.05 -19.42
C ALA A 301 2.10 -27.03 -18.85
N GLY A 302 1.91 -26.52 -17.62
CA GLY A 302 0.60 -26.45 -16.99
C GLY A 302 -0.26 -25.25 -17.43
N LEU A 303 0.35 -24.21 -18.00
CA LEU A 303 -0.36 -23.07 -18.62
C LEU A 303 -0.83 -23.35 -20.06
N LYS A 304 -0.35 -24.45 -20.67
CA LYS A 304 -0.69 -24.80 -22.05
C LYS A 304 -2.19 -25.01 -22.22
N GLY A 305 -2.78 -24.35 -23.21
CA GLY A 305 -4.22 -24.39 -23.48
C GLY A 305 -5.10 -23.63 -22.50
N GLU A 306 -4.55 -22.93 -21.50
CA GLU A 306 -5.32 -22.09 -20.59
C GLU A 306 -5.36 -20.65 -21.10
N GLU A 307 -6.56 -20.14 -21.35
CA GLU A 307 -6.79 -18.78 -21.83
C GLU A 307 -7.43 -17.88 -20.76
N ASP A 308 -8.07 -18.47 -19.75
CA ASP A 308 -8.78 -17.73 -18.71
C ASP A 308 -7.77 -17.09 -17.72
N PRO A 309 -7.77 -15.75 -17.57
CA PRO A 309 -6.82 -15.05 -16.70
C PRO A 309 -6.85 -15.51 -15.24
N GLU A 310 -8.05 -15.77 -14.70
CA GLU A 310 -8.23 -16.19 -13.32
C GLU A 310 -7.71 -17.60 -13.11
N LYS A 311 -7.93 -18.50 -14.08
CA LYS A 311 -7.35 -19.85 -14.03
C LYS A 311 -5.83 -19.83 -14.15
N LYS A 312 -5.27 -18.97 -15.02
CA LYS A 312 -3.81 -18.76 -15.10
C LYS A 312 -3.25 -18.32 -13.75
N ARG A 313 -3.86 -17.30 -13.12
CA ARG A 313 -3.47 -16.80 -11.79
C ARG A 313 -3.53 -17.90 -10.73
N LYS A 314 -4.64 -18.63 -10.67
CA LYS A 314 -4.85 -19.73 -9.71
C LYS A 314 -3.84 -20.86 -9.90
N PHE A 315 -3.58 -21.26 -11.14
CA PHE A 315 -2.59 -22.29 -11.45
C PHE A 315 -1.19 -21.85 -11.03
N ILE A 316 -0.76 -20.65 -11.43
CA ILE A 316 0.57 -20.13 -11.10
C ILE A 316 0.74 -20.03 -9.58
N GLY A 317 -0.24 -19.45 -8.87
CA GLY A 317 -0.20 -19.37 -7.42
C GLY A 317 -0.12 -20.74 -6.75
N GLY A 318 -0.93 -21.70 -7.20
CA GLY A 318 -0.92 -23.08 -6.68
C GLY A 318 0.41 -23.79 -6.91
N LYS A 319 0.94 -23.72 -8.14
CA LYS A 319 2.20 -24.37 -8.51
C LYS A 319 3.41 -23.74 -7.84
N PHE A 320 3.36 -22.42 -7.61
CA PHE A 320 4.38 -21.71 -6.83
C PHE A 320 4.44 -22.25 -5.40
N ILE A 321 3.30 -22.46 -4.75
CA ILE A 321 3.26 -23.08 -3.41
C ILE A 321 3.91 -24.46 -3.42
N ASP A 322 3.59 -25.30 -4.41
CA ASP A 322 4.15 -26.66 -4.49
C ASP A 322 5.69 -26.62 -4.56
N VAL A 323 6.26 -25.69 -5.34
CA VAL A 323 7.72 -25.49 -5.43
C VAL A 323 8.31 -25.04 -4.09
N PHE A 324 7.61 -24.15 -3.36
CA PHE A 324 8.06 -23.70 -2.03
C PHE A 324 8.01 -24.81 -0.98
N GLU A 325 6.97 -25.64 -0.98
CA GLU A 325 6.87 -26.79 -0.07
C GLU A 325 8.01 -27.78 -0.30
N ASP A 326 8.34 -28.06 -1.57
CA ASP A 326 9.46 -28.93 -1.91
C ASP A 326 10.80 -28.34 -1.47
N GLU A 327 10.98 -27.02 -1.58
CA GLU A 327 12.21 -26.36 -1.14
C GLU A 327 12.32 -26.31 0.39
N ALA A 328 11.21 -26.07 1.10
CA ALA A 328 11.15 -26.14 2.55
C ALA A 328 11.62 -27.52 3.05
N ARG A 329 11.12 -28.62 2.46
CA ARG A 329 11.52 -29.99 2.81
C ARG A 329 13.01 -30.24 2.57
N LYS A 330 13.58 -29.69 1.49
CA LYS A 330 15.02 -29.81 1.21
C LYS A 330 15.84 -29.09 2.26
N ILE A 331 15.46 -27.86 2.62
CA ILE A 331 16.13 -27.07 3.66
C ILE A 331 16.12 -27.82 5.00
N GLU A 332 14.97 -28.37 5.40
CA GLU A 332 14.83 -29.17 6.63
C GLU A 332 15.67 -30.47 6.60
N SER A 333 15.90 -31.04 5.42
CA SER A 333 16.74 -32.24 5.28
C SER A 333 18.25 -31.94 5.31
N GLN A 334 18.65 -30.71 4.96
CA GLN A 334 20.04 -30.28 4.86
C GLN A 334 20.53 -29.52 6.11
N ASN A 335 19.61 -28.88 6.83
CA ASN A 335 19.87 -28.15 8.07
C ASN A 335 19.24 -28.88 9.27
N ALA A 336 19.90 -28.84 10.44
CA ALA A 336 19.42 -29.53 11.65
C ALA A 336 18.20 -28.88 12.34
N GLY A 337 17.42 -28.03 11.63
CA GLY A 337 16.33 -27.22 12.20
C GLY A 337 15.10 -27.16 11.29
N ARG A 338 13.92 -27.10 11.92
CA ARG A 338 12.61 -27.04 11.25
C ARG A 338 12.36 -25.65 10.66
N VAL A 339 11.79 -25.59 9.46
CA VAL A 339 11.26 -24.35 8.89
C VAL A 339 9.91 -24.10 9.56
N GLU A 340 9.85 -23.08 10.41
CA GLU A 340 8.64 -22.75 11.18
C GLU A 340 7.95 -21.48 10.69
N TRP A 341 8.65 -20.65 9.93
CA TRP A 341 8.19 -19.31 9.57
C TRP A 341 8.23 -19.08 8.06
N PHE A 342 7.21 -18.38 7.56
CA PHE A 342 7.11 -17.92 6.18
C PHE A 342 7.06 -16.38 6.14
N LEU A 343 8.05 -15.78 5.47
CA LEU A 343 8.14 -14.34 5.28
C LEU A 343 7.17 -13.87 4.20
N GLN A 344 6.38 -12.85 4.54
CA GLN A 344 5.55 -12.12 3.58
C GLN A 344 5.82 -10.61 3.66
N GLY A 345 5.97 -9.97 2.50
CA GLY A 345 6.21 -8.52 2.39
C GLY A 345 4.93 -7.69 2.44
N THR A 346 3.95 -8.08 3.25
CA THR A 346 2.67 -7.35 3.42
C THR A 346 2.95 -5.93 3.89
N LEU A 347 2.25 -4.95 3.32
CA LEU A 347 2.35 -3.54 3.70
C LEU A 347 1.09 -3.08 4.42
N TYR A 348 1.17 -1.90 5.03
CA TYR A 348 0.06 -1.32 5.78
C TYR A 348 -1.22 -1.08 4.96
N PRO A 349 -1.15 -0.65 3.67
CA PRO A 349 -2.34 -0.58 2.83
C PRO A 349 -3.09 -1.92 2.68
N ASP A 350 -2.36 -3.05 2.59
CA ASP A 350 -2.97 -4.39 2.49
C ASP A 350 -3.73 -4.73 3.78
N VAL A 351 -3.18 -4.33 4.93
CA VAL A 351 -3.80 -4.50 6.26
C VAL A 351 -5.06 -3.65 6.38
N ILE A 352 -5.01 -2.38 5.98
CA ILE A 352 -6.16 -1.46 5.98
C ILE A 352 -7.34 -2.05 5.19
N GLU A 353 -7.08 -2.54 3.98
CA GLU A 353 -8.13 -3.11 3.13
C GLU A 353 -8.80 -4.35 3.76
N SER A 354 -8.06 -5.07 4.62
CA SER A 354 -8.56 -6.26 5.30
C SER A 354 -9.41 -5.98 6.55
N ILE A 355 -9.22 -4.82 7.20
CA ILE A 355 -9.79 -4.45 8.50
C ILE A 355 -11.05 -3.55 8.38
N SER A 356 -11.38 -3.08 7.17
CA SER A 356 -12.54 -2.17 6.93
C SER A 356 -13.83 -2.63 7.63
N PHE A 357 -14.50 -1.70 8.32
CA PHE A 357 -15.72 -1.95 9.12
C PHE A 357 -16.93 -2.49 8.30
N LYS A 358 -16.90 -2.36 6.96
CA LYS A 358 -17.89 -2.96 6.04
C LYS A 358 -17.49 -4.35 5.54
N GLY A 359 -16.41 -4.93 6.07
CA GLY A 359 -15.78 -6.15 5.58
C GLY A 359 -14.81 -5.87 4.42
N PRO A 360 -14.01 -6.88 4.01
CA PRO A 360 -13.10 -6.73 2.88
C PRO A 360 -13.90 -6.34 1.64
N SER A 361 -13.43 -5.36 0.86
CA SER A 361 -14.06 -5.06 -0.43
C SER A 361 -14.06 -6.36 -1.26
N GLN A 362 -15.25 -6.89 -1.52
CA GLN A 362 -15.42 -8.27 -1.98
C GLN A 362 -14.85 -8.54 -3.38
N THR A 363 -14.31 -7.54 -4.07
CA THR A 363 -13.87 -7.63 -5.47
C THR A 363 -12.42 -7.23 -5.73
N ILE A 364 -11.69 -6.67 -4.75
CA ILE A 364 -10.29 -6.23 -4.97
C ILE A 364 -9.29 -7.33 -4.55
N LYS A 365 -9.69 -8.25 -3.65
CA LYS A 365 -8.80 -9.29 -3.09
C LYS A 365 -8.31 -10.37 -4.08
N THR A 366 -8.86 -10.49 -5.29
CA THR A 366 -8.24 -11.39 -6.30
C THR A 366 -6.92 -10.84 -6.84
N HIS A 367 -6.64 -9.54 -6.66
CA HIS A 367 -5.55 -8.84 -7.35
C HIS A 367 -4.24 -8.76 -6.54
N HIS A 368 -4.27 -8.97 -5.23
CA HIS A 368 -3.09 -9.02 -4.37
C HIS A 368 -2.80 -10.45 -3.94
N ASN A 369 -2.04 -11.14 -4.80
CA ASN A 369 -1.35 -12.39 -4.52
C ASN A 369 -0.70 -12.31 -3.13
N VAL A 370 -1.19 -13.06 -2.12
CA VAL A 370 -0.46 -13.96 -1.18
C VAL A 370 -1.47 -14.66 -0.23
N GLY A 371 -2.70 -14.16 -0.06
CA GLY A 371 -3.65 -14.68 0.95
C GLY A 371 -3.88 -16.21 0.94
N GLY A 372 -4.05 -16.82 -0.25
CA GLY A 372 -4.20 -18.28 -0.36
C GLY A 372 -2.89 -19.08 -0.21
N ILE A 373 -1.73 -18.45 -0.42
CA ILE A 373 -0.39 -19.06 -0.28
C ILE A 373 -0.10 -19.31 1.19
N ALA A 374 -0.33 -18.28 2.00
CA ALA A 374 -0.19 -18.36 3.45
C ALA A 374 -1.10 -19.45 4.03
N GLU A 375 -2.40 -19.43 3.73
CA GLU A 375 -3.37 -20.40 4.26
C GLU A 375 -2.99 -21.85 3.94
N ARG A 376 -2.55 -22.12 2.71
CA ARG A 376 -2.14 -23.48 2.30
C ARG A 376 -0.83 -23.92 2.97
N LEU A 377 0.16 -23.03 3.09
CA LEU A 377 1.43 -23.33 3.77
C LEU A 377 1.23 -23.49 5.30
N MET A 378 0.35 -22.69 5.89
CA MET A 378 -0.05 -22.80 7.30
C MET A 378 -0.82 -24.11 7.55
N ALA A 379 -1.78 -24.46 6.70
CA ALA A 379 -2.59 -25.68 6.86
C ALA A 379 -1.83 -26.97 6.48
N GLY A 380 -0.93 -26.91 5.49
CA GLY A 380 -0.17 -28.05 4.99
C GLY A 380 1.10 -28.32 5.79
N HIS A 381 2.00 -27.34 5.86
CA HIS A 381 3.32 -27.46 6.49
C HIS A 381 3.38 -26.93 7.93
N GLY A 382 2.30 -26.29 8.42
CA GLY A 382 2.26 -25.73 9.77
C GLY A 382 3.16 -24.51 9.95
N LEU A 383 3.52 -23.82 8.86
CA LEU A 383 4.31 -22.58 8.93
C LEU A 383 3.52 -21.48 9.64
N LYS A 384 4.23 -20.56 10.29
CA LYS A 384 3.68 -19.32 10.87
C LYS A 384 4.08 -18.15 10.00
N LEU A 385 3.22 -17.14 9.86
CA LEU A 385 3.55 -15.95 9.09
C LEU A 385 4.45 -14.99 9.86
N ILE A 386 5.41 -14.38 9.16
CA ILE A 386 6.14 -13.22 9.64
C ILE A 386 6.05 -12.09 8.60
N GLU A 387 5.50 -10.95 9.01
CA GLU A 387 5.19 -9.82 8.13
C GLU A 387 5.86 -8.55 8.66
N PRO A 388 7.17 -8.36 8.46
CA PRO A 388 7.92 -7.30 9.13
C PRO A 388 7.64 -5.90 8.58
N LEU A 389 7.04 -5.81 7.39
CA LEU A 389 6.71 -4.54 6.73
C LEU A 389 5.23 -4.15 6.89
N ARG A 390 4.44 -4.96 7.63
CA ARG A 390 2.98 -4.80 7.74
C ARG A 390 2.56 -3.44 8.28
N GLU A 391 3.45 -2.78 9.02
CA GLU A 391 3.22 -1.49 9.64
C GLU A 391 3.70 -0.32 8.80
N LEU A 392 4.16 -0.53 7.55
CA LEU A 392 4.78 0.51 6.73
C LEU A 392 4.00 0.83 5.45
N PHE A 393 4.02 2.09 5.05
CA PHE A 393 3.65 2.54 3.70
C PHE A 393 4.81 2.35 2.71
N LYS A 394 4.49 2.42 1.41
CA LYS A 394 5.44 2.16 0.33
C LYS A 394 6.64 3.13 0.32
N ASP A 395 6.41 4.40 0.62
CA ASP A 395 7.45 5.41 0.77
C ASP A 395 8.37 5.13 1.96
N GLU A 396 7.81 4.69 3.09
CA GLU A 396 8.55 4.24 4.27
C GLU A 396 9.41 3.01 3.96
N VAL A 397 8.87 2.02 3.24
CA VAL A 397 9.63 0.82 2.79
C VAL A 397 10.81 1.22 1.88
N ARG A 398 10.61 2.21 1.00
CA ARG A 398 11.69 2.72 0.15
C ARG A 398 12.77 3.40 0.97
N GLU A 399 12.41 4.19 1.96
CA GLU A 399 13.37 4.83 2.87
C GLU A 399 14.08 3.80 3.74
N LEU A 400 13.35 2.80 4.26
CA LEU A 400 13.90 1.65 4.98
C LEU A 400 14.96 0.93 4.14
N GLY A 401 14.67 0.69 2.86
CA GLY A 401 15.63 0.08 1.94
C GLY A 401 16.93 0.86 1.79
N LYS A 402 16.85 2.19 1.69
CA LYS A 402 18.05 3.05 1.64
C LYS A 402 18.87 2.95 2.92
N GLN A 403 18.22 2.96 4.08
CA GLN A 403 18.88 2.82 5.38
C GLN A 403 19.56 1.45 5.54
N LEU A 404 19.00 0.40 4.93
CA LEU A 404 19.58 -0.94 4.86
C LEU A 404 20.68 -1.10 3.77
N GLY A 405 21.08 -0.01 3.12
CA GLY A 405 22.16 0.00 2.11
C GLY A 405 21.74 -0.53 0.73
N ILE A 406 20.45 -0.65 0.45
CA ILE A 406 19.94 -1.10 -0.85
C ILE A 406 20.06 0.04 -1.86
N SER A 407 20.56 -0.27 -3.07
CA SER A 407 20.81 0.76 -4.09
C SER A 407 19.53 1.49 -4.51
N PRO A 408 19.60 2.79 -4.86
CA PRO A 408 18.44 3.55 -5.33
C PRO A 408 17.78 2.95 -6.57
N GLU A 409 18.57 2.33 -7.47
CA GLU A 409 18.05 1.66 -8.66
C GLU A 409 17.09 0.53 -8.31
N LEU A 410 17.40 -0.25 -7.27
CA LEU A 410 16.55 -1.36 -6.81
C LEU A 410 15.27 -0.86 -6.17
N VAL A 411 15.39 0.15 -5.31
CA VAL A 411 14.26 0.77 -4.61
C VAL A 411 13.31 1.48 -5.60
N GLY A 412 13.83 1.94 -6.73
CA GLY A 412 13.09 2.62 -7.80
C GLY A 412 12.45 1.69 -8.84
N ARG A 413 12.67 0.37 -8.81
CA ARG A 413 12.13 -0.55 -9.83
C ARG A 413 10.60 -0.49 -9.88
N HIS A 414 10.07 -0.45 -11.10
CA HIS A 414 8.64 -0.62 -11.35
C HIS A 414 8.16 -1.97 -10.79
N PRO A 415 6.94 -2.01 -10.23
CA PRO A 415 6.35 -3.25 -9.73
C PRO A 415 6.24 -4.29 -10.86
N PHE A 416 6.42 -5.56 -10.49
CA PHE A 416 6.28 -6.69 -11.40
C PHE A 416 5.30 -7.70 -10.79
N PRO A 417 4.26 -8.11 -11.53
CA PRO A 417 3.23 -8.99 -10.98
C PRO A 417 3.78 -10.38 -10.70
N GLY A 418 3.24 -11.06 -9.67
CA GLY A 418 3.63 -12.44 -9.32
C GLY A 418 3.52 -13.44 -10.49
N PRO A 419 2.41 -13.46 -11.25
CA PRO A 419 2.30 -14.22 -12.51
C PRO A 419 3.27 -13.81 -13.62
N GLY A 420 3.98 -12.69 -13.46
CA GLY A 420 4.93 -12.17 -14.42
C GLY A 420 4.31 -11.89 -15.79
N ILE A 421 5.02 -12.30 -16.84
CA ILE A 421 4.62 -12.15 -18.24
C ILE A 421 3.37 -12.99 -18.58
N ALA A 422 2.97 -13.97 -17.75
CA ALA A 422 1.82 -14.83 -18.06
C ALA A 422 0.49 -14.06 -18.17
N ILE A 423 0.34 -12.94 -17.45
CA ILE A 423 -0.81 -12.01 -17.54
C ILE A 423 -0.56 -10.84 -18.51
N ARG A 424 0.60 -10.84 -19.18
CA ARG A 424 0.95 -9.91 -20.27
C ARG A 424 0.96 -10.61 -21.62
N VAL A 425 0.78 -11.92 -21.65
CA VAL A 425 0.46 -12.69 -22.83
C VAL A 425 -1.02 -13.01 -22.75
N LEU A 426 -1.80 -12.29 -23.55
CA LEU A 426 -3.26 -12.41 -23.54
C LEU A 426 -3.69 -13.76 -24.14
N GLY A 427 -4.65 -14.41 -23.47
CA GLY A 427 -5.05 -15.77 -23.79
C GLY A 427 -3.97 -16.82 -23.49
N GLU A 428 -3.78 -17.79 -24.39
CA GLU A 428 -2.88 -18.92 -24.17
C GLU A 428 -1.41 -18.50 -24.05
N VAL A 429 -0.75 -18.94 -22.97
CA VAL A 429 0.66 -18.68 -22.67
C VAL A 429 1.54 -19.81 -23.22
N THR A 430 2.36 -19.50 -24.22
CA THR A 430 3.37 -20.42 -24.77
C THR A 430 4.77 -19.86 -24.63
N LYS A 431 5.80 -20.72 -24.68
CA LYS A 431 7.20 -20.31 -24.58
C LYS A 431 7.57 -19.26 -25.62
N GLU A 432 7.09 -19.40 -26.85
CA GLU A 432 7.36 -18.50 -27.96
C GLU A 432 6.72 -17.12 -27.74
N LYS A 433 5.47 -17.08 -27.26
CA LYS A 433 4.77 -15.83 -26.95
C LYS A 433 5.41 -15.11 -25.77
N VAL A 434 5.77 -15.85 -24.71
CA VAL A 434 6.48 -15.30 -23.55
C VAL A 434 7.81 -14.70 -23.98
N GLU A 435 8.57 -15.39 -24.83
CA GLU A 435 9.85 -14.87 -25.31
C GLU A 435 9.70 -13.62 -26.18
N ALA A 436 8.69 -13.56 -27.05
CA ALA A 436 8.39 -12.36 -27.82
C ALA A 436 8.01 -11.17 -26.92
N ALA A 437 7.11 -11.38 -25.95
CA ALA A 437 6.71 -10.35 -24.99
C ALA A 437 7.91 -9.88 -24.15
N ARG A 438 8.75 -10.82 -23.69
CA ARG A 438 9.96 -10.56 -22.89
C ARG A 438 10.98 -9.70 -23.64
N LYS A 439 11.27 -10.01 -24.90
CA LYS A 439 12.19 -9.20 -25.72
C LYS A 439 11.63 -7.81 -26.00
N ALA A 440 10.34 -7.71 -26.33
CA ALA A 440 9.68 -6.42 -26.54
C ALA A 440 9.68 -5.56 -25.27
N ASP A 441 9.40 -6.15 -24.11
CA ASP A 441 9.44 -5.50 -22.80
C ASP A 441 10.85 -4.99 -22.50
N HIS A 442 11.88 -5.82 -22.71
CA HIS A 442 13.27 -5.42 -22.51
C HIS A 442 13.67 -4.22 -23.37
N ILE A 443 13.29 -4.21 -24.66
CA ILE A 443 13.55 -3.06 -25.56
C ILE A 443 12.85 -1.80 -25.03
N PHE A 444 11.56 -1.90 -24.70
CA PHE A 444 10.77 -0.75 -24.26
C PHE A 444 11.32 -0.15 -22.96
N ILE A 445 11.58 -0.98 -21.96
CA ILE A 445 12.12 -0.54 -20.66
C ILE A 445 13.52 0.04 -20.81
N SER A 446 14.38 -0.56 -21.63
CA SER A 446 15.74 -0.04 -21.86
C SER A 446 15.70 1.34 -22.50
N MET A 447 14.86 1.55 -23.52
CA MET A 447 14.71 2.85 -24.16
C MET A 447 14.10 3.92 -23.23
N ILE A 448 13.17 3.54 -22.34
CA ILE A 448 12.64 4.43 -21.30
C ILE A 448 13.76 4.88 -20.34
N LYS A 449 14.63 3.95 -19.92
CA LYS A 449 15.77 4.25 -19.05
C LYS A 449 16.79 5.14 -19.76
N GLU A 450 17.15 4.82 -21.01
CA GLU A 450 18.07 5.62 -21.84
C GLU A 450 17.57 7.06 -22.04
N ALA A 451 16.25 7.26 -22.11
CA ALA A 451 15.63 8.57 -22.23
C ALA A 451 15.49 9.33 -20.90
N GLY A 452 15.86 8.74 -19.76
CA GLY A 452 15.69 9.36 -18.43
C GLY A 452 14.22 9.50 -17.99
N LEU A 453 13.32 8.70 -18.56
CA LEU A 453 11.87 8.78 -18.30
C LEU A 453 11.39 7.80 -17.21
N TYR A 454 12.23 6.85 -16.79
CA TYR A 454 11.84 5.73 -15.93
C TYR A 454 11.20 6.17 -14.61
N ASP A 455 11.80 7.15 -13.94
CA ASP A 455 11.35 7.64 -12.63
C ASP A 455 10.09 8.52 -12.70
N GLN A 456 9.70 8.97 -13.90
CA GLN A 456 8.48 9.74 -14.15
C GLN A 456 7.26 8.84 -14.40
N ILE A 457 7.49 7.52 -14.50
CA ILE A 457 6.51 6.50 -14.82
C ILE A 457 6.29 5.64 -13.58
N GLY A 458 5.03 5.41 -13.20
CA GLY A 458 4.71 4.52 -12.08
C GLY A 458 4.93 3.04 -12.43
N GLN A 459 4.55 2.67 -13.65
CA GLN A 459 4.79 1.33 -14.21
C GLN A 459 4.77 1.38 -15.74
N ALA A 460 5.69 0.66 -16.39
CA ALA A 460 5.67 0.40 -17.82
C ALA A 460 5.92 -1.09 -18.13
N TYR A 461 5.36 -1.57 -19.24
CA TYR A 461 5.63 -2.91 -19.77
C TYR A 461 5.19 -3.07 -21.23
N ALA A 462 5.63 -4.18 -21.85
CA ALA A 462 5.08 -4.68 -23.12
C ALA A 462 4.27 -5.97 -22.89
N ALA A 463 3.12 -6.06 -23.55
CA ALA A 463 2.22 -7.21 -23.59
C ALA A 463 2.04 -7.71 -25.02
N LEU A 464 1.53 -8.92 -25.19
CA LEU A 464 1.25 -9.56 -26.46
C LEU A 464 -0.26 -9.78 -26.62
N ASP A 465 -0.82 -9.25 -27.71
CA ASP A 465 -2.23 -9.43 -28.08
C ASP A 465 -2.47 -10.88 -28.57
N PRO A 466 -3.64 -11.49 -28.31
CA PRO A 466 -3.89 -12.86 -28.76
C PRO A 466 -4.10 -12.94 -30.28
N SER A 467 -4.39 -11.81 -30.93
CA SER A 467 -4.61 -11.71 -32.37
C SER A 467 -3.29 -11.60 -33.12
N ARG A 468 -3.37 -11.88 -34.43
CA ARG A 468 -2.27 -11.65 -35.36
C ARG A 468 -2.67 -10.57 -36.36
N ALA A 469 -1.68 -9.84 -36.84
CA ALA A 469 -1.86 -8.81 -37.86
C ALA A 469 -1.09 -9.15 -39.13
N VAL A 470 -1.57 -8.62 -40.25
CA VAL A 470 -0.81 -8.61 -41.50
C VAL A 470 0.28 -7.53 -41.44
N GLY A 471 1.44 -7.86 -41.95
CA GLY A 471 2.57 -6.95 -42.10
C GLY A 471 3.36 -7.25 -43.37
N VAL A 472 4.33 -6.39 -43.65
CA VAL A 472 5.30 -6.57 -44.74
C VAL A 472 6.68 -6.43 -44.11
N MET A 473 7.50 -7.47 -44.23
CA MET A 473 8.87 -7.50 -43.73
C MET A 473 9.80 -7.85 -44.90
N GLY A 474 10.64 -6.89 -45.30
CA GLY A 474 11.29 -6.92 -46.61
C GLY A 474 10.23 -6.90 -47.72
N ASP A 475 10.33 -7.84 -48.66
CA ASP A 475 9.36 -7.98 -49.77
C ASP A 475 8.29 -9.06 -49.53
N LYS A 476 8.23 -9.65 -48.32
CA LYS A 476 7.31 -10.75 -47.99
C LYS A 476 6.19 -10.29 -47.09
N ARG A 477 4.98 -10.74 -47.41
CA ARG A 477 3.82 -10.62 -46.53
C ARG A 477 3.99 -11.56 -45.34
N VAL A 478 3.81 -11.02 -44.14
CA VAL A 478 3.81 -11.76 -42.89
C VAL A 478 2.45 -11.68 -42.22
N TYR A 479 2.12 -12.69 -41.43
CA TYR A 479 1.03 -12.67 -40.46
C TYR A 479 1.67 -12.96 -39.10
N ALA A 480 1.70 -12.01 -38.18
CA ALA A 480 2.58 -12.05 -37.01
C ALA A 480 1.91 -11.38 -35.80
N ASN A 481 2.53 -11.51 -34.63
CA ASN A 481 2.01 -11.05 -33.35
C ASN A 481 1.95 -9.52 -33.28
N ILE A 482 1.08 -9.03 -32.40
CA ILE A 482 0.93 -7.61 -32.07
C ILE A 482 1.43 -7.41 -30.64
N ILE A 483 2.26 -6.38 -30.43
CA ILE A 483 2.70 -5.96 -29.10
C ILE A 483 1.90 -4.74 -28.64
N LEU A 484 1.44 -4.78 -27.40
CA LEU A 484 0.76 -3.69 -26.72
C LEU A 484 1.72 -3.07 -25.70
N LEU A 485 2.06 -1.80 -25.89
CA LEU A 485 2.88 -1.03 -24.96
C LEU A 485 1.97 -0.34 -23.93
N ARG A 486 2.33 -0.42 -22.65
CA ARG A 486 1.62 0.22 -21.55
C ARG A 486 2.60 0.99 -20.68
N ALA A 487 2.30 2.26 -20.40
CA ALA A 487 2.99 3.02 -19.36
C ALA A 487 2.00 3.97 -18.69
N ILE A 488 2.08 4.10 -17.37
CA ILE A 488 1.13 4.89 -16.59
C ILE A 488 1.82 5.84 -15.60
N GLN A 489 1.15 6.95 -15.31
CA GLN A 489 1.45 7.84 -14.20
C GLN A 489 0.41 7.61 -13.09
N THR A 490 0.89 7.37 -11.88
CA THR A 490 0.05 7.16 -10.70
C THR A 490 0.78 7.56 -9.43
N LYS A 491 0.03 7.94 -8.40
CA LYS A 491 0.56 8.20 -7.05
C LYS A 491 0.32 7.03 -6.09
N ASP A 492 -0.72 6.23 -6.33
CA ASP A 492 -1.24 5.23 -5.39
C ASP A 492 -1.70 3.91 -6.07
N PHE A 493 -1.56 3.79 -7.39
CA PHE A 493 -2.06 2.68 -8.22
C PHE A 493 -3.59 2.47 -8.19
N MET A 494 -4.35 3.31 -7.47
CA MET A 494 -5.82 3.28 -7.44
C MET A 494 -6.41 4.03 -8.62
N THR A 495 -5.79 5.15 -9.01
CA THR A 495 -6.09 5.87 -10.25
C THR A 495 -4.81 6.01 -11.09
N ALA A 496 -4.94 5.98 -12.41
CA ALA A 496 -3.79 6.12 -13.29
C ALA A 496 -4.16 6.71 -14.65
N ILE A 497 -3.28 7.53 -15.20
CA ILE A 497 -3.39 8.05 -16.57
C ILE A 497 -2.25 7.48 -17.42
N PRO A 498 -2.45 7.29 -18.75
CA PRO A 498 -1.36 6.89 -19.63
C PRO A 498 -0.22 7.90 -19.63
N PHE A 499 1.02 7.44 -19.69
CA PHE A 499 2.17 8.32 -19.79
C PHE A 499 2.19 9.00 -21.17
N PRO A 500 2.32 10.34 -21.26
CA PRO A 500 2.26 11.06 -22.53
C PRO A 500 3.63 11.05 -23.22
N PHE A 501 4.01 9.91 -23.82
CA PHE A 501 5.24 9.85 -24.62
C PHE A 501 5.17 10.74 -25.86
N ASP A 502 6.32 11.29 -26.24
CA ASP A 502 6.47 11.92 -27.55
C ASP A 502 6.24 10.91 -28.66
N HIS A 503 5.55 11.34 -29.73
CA HIS A 503 5.28 10.50 -30.90
C HIS A 503 6.57 9.92 -31.50
N GLU A 504 7.66 10.70 -31.51
CA GLU A 504 8.95 10.26 -32.00
C GLU A 504 9.54 9.11 -31.16
N PHE A 505 9.40 9.18 -29.83
CA PHE A 505 9.87 8.13 -28.94
C PHE A 505 9.12 6.82 -29.22
N LEU A 506 7.79 6.86 -29.27
CA LEU A 506 6.98 5.66 -29.58
C LEU A 506 7.27 5.10 -30.97
N THR A 507 7.54 5.96 -31.96
CA THR A 507 7.93 5.52 -33.31
C THR A 507 9.26 4.76 -33.29
N LYS A 508 10.26 5.25 -32.54
CA LYS A 508 11.56 4.59 -32.38
C LYS A 508 11.42 3.24 -31.66
N VAL A 509 10.66 3.19 -30.57
CA VAL A 509 10.37 1.94 -29.83
C VAL A 509 9.69 0.92 -30.75
N SER A 510 8.63 1.35 -31.45
CA SER A 510 7.89 0.50 -32.39
C SER A 510 8.79 -0.08 -33.48
N THR A 511 9.61 0.76 -34.10
CA THR A 511 10.58 0.35 -35.14
C THR A 511 11.56 -0.69 -34.60
N ARG A 512 12.09 -0.46 -33.40
CA ARG A 512 13.07 -1.36 -32.78
C ARG A 512 12.46 -2.72 -32.45
N ILE A 513 11.26 -2.74 -31.85
CA ILE A 513 10.54 -3.98 -31.54
C ILE A 513 10.24 -4.78 -32.82
N ILE A 514 9.73 -4.14 -33.89
CA ILE A 514 9.40 -4.82 -35.14
C ILE A 514 10.65 -5.41 -35.83
N ASN A 515 11.80 -4.73 -35.71
CA ASN A 515 13.04 -5.16 -36.36
C ASN A 515 13.81 -6.22 -35.56
N GLU A 516 13.75 -6.18 -34.23
CA GLU A 516 14.58 -7.02 -33.35
C GLU A 516 13.81 -8.21 -32.74
N VAL A 517 12.47 -8.18 -32.72
CA VAL A 517 11.65 -9.26 -32.13
C VAL A 517 11.03 -10.13 -33.21
N ASP A 518 11.57 -11.34 -33.37
CA ASP A 518 11.05 -12.32 -34.32
C ASP A 518 9.56 -12.61 -34.09
N GLY A 519 8.79 -12.58 -35.19
CA GLY A 519 7.37 -12.90 -35.17
C GLY A 519 6.46 -11.79 -34.66
N VAL A 520 6.95 -10.55 -34.51
CA VAL A 520 6.14 -9.35 -34.23
C VAL A 520 6.10 -8.45 -35.46
N CYS A 521 4.93 -8.01 -35.90
CA CYS A 521 4.83 -7.09 -37.05
C CYS A 521 4.02 -5.83 -36.80
N ARG A 522 3.55 -5.64 -35.56
CA ARG A 522 2.73 -4.49 -35.19
C ARG A 522 2.90 -4.15 -33.72
N VAL A 523 2.90 -2.86 -33.42
CA VAL A 523 2.98 -2.34 -32.06
C VAL A 523 1.88 -1.29 -31.89
N ALA A 524 1.20 -1.32 -30.75
CA ALA A 524 0.21 -0.33 -30.34
C ALA A 524 0.54 0.19 -28.93
N TYR A 525 0.00 1.34 -28.56
CA TYR A 525 0.14 1.93 -27.22
C TYR A 525 -1.23 2.13 -26.59
N ASP A 526 -1.37 1.76 -25.32
CA ASP A 526 -2.64 1.84 -24.60
C ASP A 526 -2.84 3.20 -23.92
N TYR A 527 -3.82 3.95 -24.42
CA TYR A 527 -4.25 5.27 -23.93
C TYR A 527 -5.42 5.20 -22.91
N THR A 528 -5.74 4.01 -22.37
CA THR A 528 -6.86 3.84 -21.44
C THR A 528 -6.49 4.24 -20.02
N SER A 529 -7.25 5.13 -19.38
CA SER A 529 -7.03 5.48 -17.97
C SER A 529 -7.60 4.40 -17.03
N LYS A 530 -7.13 4.38 -15.78
CA LYS A 530 -7.78 3.66 -14.66
C LYS A 530 -8.50 4.69 -13.79
N PRO A 531 -9.85 4.67 -13.72
CA PRO A 531 -10.82 3.92 -14.56
C PRO A 531 -10.97 4.50 -16.00
N PRO A 532 -11.60 3.79 -16.97
CA PRO A 532 -12.36 2.53 -16.83
C PRO A 532 -11.53 1.25 -16.96
N GLY A 533 -10.28 1.33 -17.43
CA GLY A 533 -9.39 0.17 -17.54
C GLY A 533 -8.68 -0.15 -16.23
N THR A 534 -7.84 -1.17 -16.27
CA THR A 534 -6.87 -1.51 -15.23
C THR A 534 -5.45 -1.18 -15.67
N ILE A 535 -4.46 -1.36 -14.78
CA ILE A 535 -3.05 -1.15 -15.13
C ILE A 535 -2.53 -2.34 -15.94
N GLU A 536 -2.70 -3.56 -15.43
CA GLU A 536 -2.45 -4.81 -16.16
C GLU A 536 -3.63 -5.13 -17.08
N MET A 537 -3.38 -5.88 -18.16
CA MET A 537 -4.39 -6.23 -19.17
C MET A 537 -5.26 -7.45 -18.80
N GLU A 538 -4.77 -8.28 -17.88
CA GLU A 538 -5.37 -9.51 -17.34
C GLU A 538 -5.02 -9.66 -15.86
#